data_AF-A0A7Y5S6D9-F1
#
_entry.id   AF-A0A7Y5S6D9-F1
#
_cell.length_a   1.000
_cell.length_b   1.000
_cell.length_c   1.000
_cell.angle_alpha   90.00
_cell.angle_beta   90.00
_cell.angle_gamma   90.00
#
_symmetry.space_group_name_H-M   'P 1'
#
loop_
_entity.id
_entity.type
_entity.pdbx_description
1 polymer ?
#
loop_
_entity_poly.entity_id
_entity_poly.type
_entity_poly.pdbx_seq_one_letter_code
_entity_poly.pdbx_strand_id
1 'polypeptide(L)'
;MPLDTIDDAKLLAWVDDRIVEFTKNYLQIPFIEAYTKDSRVIDPVAKVSFNRVLAKGTTEYKGTKYYFASEESLKAFQHEPAKFVGV
;
A
#
# COMPACT_ATOMS: atom_id res chain seq x y z
N MET A 1 -26.35 3.16 -28.68
CA MET A 1 -26.08 4.61 -28.67
C MET A 1 -25.16 4.89 -29.85
N PRO A 2 -25.54 5.74 -30.82
CA PRO A 2 -24.63 6.19 -31.88
C PRO A 2 -23.52 7.06 -31.25
N LEU A 3 -22.26 6.82 -31.61
CA LEU A 3 -21.08 7.52 -31.06
C LEU A 3 -20.77 8.82 -31.82
N ASP A 4 -21.51 9.08 -32.88
CA ASP A 4 -21.34 10.10 -33.92
C ASP A 4 -21.96 11.47 -33.57
N THR A 5 -22.66 11.57 -32.43
CA THR A 5 -23.25 12.83 -31.93
C THR A 5 -22.63 13.30 -30.62
N ILE A 6 -21.50 12.73 -30.21
CA ILE A 6 -20.86 13.06 -28.94
C ILE A 6 -19.98 14.30 -29.15
N ASP A 7 -20.21 15.31 -28.32
CA ASP A 7 -19.37 16.49 -28.23
C ASP A 7 -18.03 16.08 -27.59
N ASP A 8 -16.96 16.08 -28.39
CA ASP A 8 -15.61 15.68 -27.97
C ASP A 8 -15.14 16.42 -26.72
N ALA A 9 -15.48 17.71 -26.58
CA ALA A 9 -15.08 18.50 -25.42
C ALA A 9 -15.81 18.05 -24.15
N LYS A 10 -17.10 17.68 -24.27
CA LYS A 10 -17.85 17.11 -23.14
C LYS A 10 -17.40 15.71 -22.80
N LEU A 11 -17.05 14.91 -23.81
CA LEU A 11 -16.50 13.57 -23.60
C LEU A 11 -15.17 13.64 -22.87
N LEU A 12 -14.26 14.50 -23.32
CA LEU A 12 -12.96 14.72 -22.67
C LEU A 12 -13.14 15.15 -21.21
N ALA A 13 -13.98 16.14 -20.95
CA ALA A 13 -14.26 16.58 -19.58
C ALA A 13 -14.83 15.45 -18.70
N TRP A 14 -15.76 14.65 -19.23
CA TRP A 14 -16.31 13.50 -18.50
C TRP A 14 -15.25 12.44 -18.22
N VAL A 15 -14.37 12.15 -19.18
CA VAL A 15 -13.28 11.19 -19.00
C VAL A 15 -12.30 11.68 -17.94
N ASP A 16 -11.90 12.95 -17.97
CA ASP A 16 -11.01 13.54 -16.98
C ASP A 16 -11.57 13.42 -15.57
N ASP A 17 -12.86 13.77 -15.38
CA ASP A 17 -13.53 13.63 -14.09
C ASP A 17 -13.54 12.18 -13.59
N ARG A 18 -13.78 11.21 -14.48
CA ARG A 18 -13.80 9.78 -14.15
C ARG A 18 -12.42 9.23 -13.81
N ILE A 19 -11.37 9.68 -14.48
CA ILE A 19 -9.99 9.31 -14.14
C ILE A 19 -9.62 9.83 -12.76
N VAL A 20 -10.00 11.08 -12.43
CA VAL A 20 -9.76 11.68 -11.11
C VAL A 20 -10.52 10.92 -10.03
N GLU A 21 -11.81 10.63 -10.24
CA GLU A 21 -12.63 9.86 -9.30
C GLU A 21 -12.06 8.45 -9.07
N PHE A 22 -11.71 7.75 -10.15
CA PHE A 22 -11.09 6.43 -10.07
C PHE A 22 -9.80 6.48 -9.25
N THR A 23 -8.92 7.46 -9.52
CA THR A 23 -7.63 7.59 -8.83
C THR A 23 -7.84 7.85 -7.34
N LYS A 24 -8.77 8.73 -6.96
CA LYS A 24 -9.10 8.98 -5.54
C LYS A 24 -9.57 7.71 -4.84
N ASN A 25 -10.49 6.97 -5.45
CA ASN A 25 -11.02 5.74 -4.88
C ASN A 25 -9.94 4.67 -4.76
N TYR A 26 -9.09 4.51 -5.80
CA TYR A 26 -7.99 3.55 -5.80
C TYR A 26 -6.97 3.84 -4.70
N LEU A 27 -6.62 5.11 -4.48
CA LEU A 27 -5.69 5.51 -3.41
C LEU A 27 -6.24 5.28 -2.00
N GLN A 28 -7.56 5.17 -1.83
CA GLN A 28 -8.18 4.86 -0.54
C GLN A 28 -8.19 3.36 -0.20
N ILE A 29 -8.06 2.47 -1.20
CA ILE A 29 -8.12 1.00 -1.01
C ILE A 29 -7.19 0.49 0.11
N PRO A 30 -5.92 0.93 0.24
CA PRO A 30 -5.03 0.47 1.30
C PRO A 30 -5.51 0.75 2.73
N PHE A 31 -6.47 1.66 2.90
CA PHE A 31 -7.04 2.09 4.17
C PHE A 31 -8.40 1.45 4.48
N ILE A 32 -8.97 0.68 3.55
CA ILE A 32 -10.24 -0.02 3.75
C ILE A 32 -9.96 -1.44 4.25
N GLU A 33 -10.36 -1.74 5.49
CA GLU A 33 -10.07 -3.03 6.12
C GLU A 33 -10.62 -4.24 5.33
N ALA A 34 -11.79 -4.09 4.71
CA ALA A 34 -12.43 -5.14 3.92
C ALA A 34 -11.57 -5.62 2.73
N TYR A 35 -10.70 -4.77 2.19
CA TYR A 35 -9.85 -5.09 1.02
C TYR A 35 -8.39 -5.37 1.38
N THR A 36 -8.05 -5.35 2.68
CA THR A 36 -6.65 -5.38 3.14
C THR A 36 -6.38 -6.45 4.19
N LYS A 37 -7.38 -7.28 4.50
CA LYS A 37 -7.30 -8.33 5.52
C LYS A 37 -6.10 -9.27 5.30
N ASP A 38 -5.85 -9.69 4.06
CA ASP A 38 -4.76 -10.63 3.72
C ASP A 38 -3.40 -9.95 3.51
N SER A 39 -3.34 -8.61 3.52
CA SER A 39 -2.12 -7.85 3.30
C SER A 39 -1.56 -7.21 4.56
N ARG A 40 -2.15 -7.50 5.74
CA ARG A 40 -1.63 -7.04 7.02
C ARG A 40 -0.39 -7.80 7.42
N VAL A 41 0.62 -7.07 7.88
CA VAL A 41 1.89 -7.58 8.39
C VAL A 41 2.19 -6.90 9.72
N ILE A 42 3.07 -7.49 10.52
CA ILE A 42 3.51 -6.93 11.80
C ILE A 42 4.93 -6.41 11.62
N ASP A 43 5.16 -5.16 12.04
CA ASP A 43 6.53 -4.65 12.20
C ASP A 43 7.19 -5.39 13.37
N PRO A 44 8.28 -6.15 13.15
CA PRO A 44 8.88 -6.96 14.20
C PRO A 44 9.58 -6.12 15.29
N VAL A 45 9.90 -4.85 15.02
CA VAL A 45 10.52 -3.91 15.97
C VAL A 45 9.45 -3.12 16.71
N ALA A 46 8.58 -2.43 15.97
CA ALA A 46 7.55 -1.57 16.57
C ALA A 46 6.33 -2.32 17.10
N LYS A 47 6.17 -3.61 16.75
CA LYS A 47 5.06 -4.49 17.14
C LYS A 47 3.68 -3.96 16.74
N VAL A 48 3.62 -3.17 15.67
CA VAL A 48 2.37 -2.65 15.11
C VAL A 48 1.96 -3.45 13.89
N SER A 49 0.65 -3.73 13.77
CA SER A 49 0.08 -4.33 12.56
C SER A 49 -0.32 -3.24 11.58
N PHE A 50 0.09 -3.38 10.32
CA PHE A 50 -0.21 -2.41 9.27
C PHE A 50 -0.30 -3.10 7.90
N ASN A 51 -0.84 -2.40 6.91
CA ASN A 51 -0.91 -2.94 5.56
C ASN A 51 0.46 -2.89 4.89
N ARG A 52 0.94 -4.03 4.36
CA ARG A 52 2.28 -4.16 3.75
C ARG A 52 2.56 -3.17 2.62
N VAL A 53 1.54 -2.67 1.91
CA VAL A 53 1.72 -1.63 0.86
C VAL A 53 2.10 -0.26 1.44
N LEU A 54 1.86 -0.03 2.73
CA LEU A 54 2.27 1.18 3.44
C LEU A 54 3.67 1.04 4.08
N ALA A 55 4.36 -0.09 3.87
CA ALA A 55 5.70 -0.30 4.43
C ALA A 55 6.67 0.78 3.97
N LYS A 56 7.38 1.39 4.91
CA LYS A 56 8.43 2.37 4.66
C LYS A 56 9.77 1.69 4.36
N GLY A 57 9.91 0.42 4.74
CA GLY A 57 11.08 -0.39 4.44
C GLY A 57 10.76 -1.87 4.39
N THR A 58 11.58 -2.63 3.67
CA THR A 58 11.54 -4.10 3.69
C THR A 58 12.96 -4.65 3.66
N THR A 59 13.17 -5.81 4.30
CA THR A 59 14.42 -6.55 4.20
C THR A 59 14.14 -8.04 4.13
N GLU A 60 15.08 -8.81 3.63
CA GLU A 60 15.04 -10.27 3.71
C GLU A 60 16.04 -10.75 4.76
N TYR A 61 15.61 -11.69 5.61
CA TYR A 61 16.47 -12.32 6.60
C TYR A 61 16.09 -13.80 6.73
N LYS A 62 17.06 -14.69 6.53
CA LYS A 62 16.87 -16.15 6.54
C LYS A 62 15.73 -16.63 5.63
N GLY A 63 15.62 -16.07 4.43
CA GLY A 63 14.57 -16.44 3.46
C GLY A 63 13.16 -15.92 3.79
N THR A 64 13.02 -15.11 4.85
CA THR A 64 11.76 -14.46 5.21
C THR A 64 11.83 -12.97 4.92
N LYS A 65 10.82 -12.43 4.22
CA LYS A 65 10.69 -11.00 3.96
C LYS A 65 9.98 -10.30 5.13
N TYR A 66 10.62 -9.29 5.69
CA TYR A 66 10.11 -8.46 6.76
C TYR A 66 9.72 -7.07 6.24
N TYR A 67 8.68 -6.50 6.85
CA TYR A 67 8.13 -5.20 6.49
C TYR A 67 8.18 -4.28 7.71
N PHE A 68 8.49 -3.01 7.48
CA PHE A 68 8.68 -2.02 8.55
C PHE A 68 7.78 -0.81 8.34
N ALA A 69 7.15 -0.38 9.43
CA ALA A 69 6.29 0.81 9.47
C ALA A 69 7.10 2.10 9.43
N SER A 70 8.40 2.05 9.76
CA SER A 70 9.31 3.20 9.71
C SER A 70 10.73 2.81 9.28
N GLU A 71 11.53 3.78 8.84
CA GLU A 71 12.93 3.57 8.49
C GLU A 71 13.79 3.23 9.71
N GLU A 72 13.45 3.78 10.88
CA GLU A 72 14.13 3.49 12.15
C GLU A 72 13.95 2.02 12.53
N SER A 73 12.76 1.46 12.32
CA SER A 73 12.47 0.04 12.58
C SER A 73 13.28 -0.86 11.65
N LEU A 74 13.41 -0.50 10.37
CA LEU A 74 14.28 -1.19 9.42
C LEU A 74 15.74 -1.16 9.90
N LYS A 75 16.26 0.01 10.27
CA LYS A 75 17.66 0.18 10.72
C LYS A 75 17.94 -0.63 11.99
N ALA A 76 17.02 -0.58 12.97
CA ALA A 76 17.13 -1.37 14.21
C ALA A 76 17.15 -2.87 13.93
N PHE A 77 16.28 -3.35 13.04
CA PHE A 77 16.26 -4.75 12.64
C PHE A 77 17.53 -5.17 11.90
N GLN A 78 18.06 -4.34 11.01
CA GLN A 78 19.29 -4.65 10.27
C GLN A 78 20.52 -4.73 11.18
N HIS A 79 20.55 -3.96 12.27
CA HIS A 79 21.63 -3.99 13.24
C HIS A 79 21.65 -5.30 14.05
N GLU A 80 20.48 -5.78 14.49
CA GLU A 80 20.40 -6.98 15.34
C GLU A 80 19.15 -7.83 15.03
N PRO A 81 19.06 -8.44 13.84
CA PRO A 81 17.82 -9.10 13.37
C PRO A 81 17.43 -10.30 14.23
N ALA A 82 18.42 -11.02 14.77
CA ALA A 82 18.23 -12.18 15.64
C ALA A 82 17.40 -11.87 16.90
N LYS A 83 17.40 -10.61 17.36
CA LYS A 83 16.62 -10.16 18.53
C LYS A 83 15.12 -10.04 18.25
N PHE A 84 14.76 -9.85 16.98
CA PHE A 84 13.39 -9.53 16.56
C PHE A 84 12.70 -10.68 15.83
N VAL A 85 13.47 -11.67 15.35
CA VAL A 85 12.95 -12.86 14.68
C VAL A 85 12.66 -13.99 15.69
N GLY A 86 11.46 -14.58 15.60
CA GLY A 86 11.03 -15.68 16.48
C GLY A 86 10.04 -15.30 17.59
N VAL A 87 9.43 -14.11 17.52
CA VAL A 87 8.27 -13.72 18.35
C VAL A 87 6.97 -14.04 17.61
#